data_AF-A0A970UX67-F1
#
_entry.id   AF-A0A970UX67-F1
#
_cell.length_a   1.000
_cell.length_b   1.000
_cell.length_c   1.000
_cell.angle_alpha   90.00
_cell.angle_beta   90.00
_cell.angle_gamma   90.00
#
_symmetry.space_group_name_H-M   'P 1'
#
loop_
_entity.id
_entity.type
_entity.pdbx_description
1 polymer ?
#
loop_
_entity_poly.entity_id
_entity_poly.type
_entity_poly.pdbx_seq_one_letter_code
_entity_poly.pdbx_strand_id
1 'polypeptide(L)' 'MKEEKVVSFKFYSSMIDAEVEIDVLKNNGIDCMLNDATMVGVFPIFDDRERGIEVMVFEKDLEKAKKLVEEYHKEV' A
#
# COMPACT_ATOMS: atom_id res chain seq x y z
N MET A 1 18.57 -6.88 -15.94
CA MET A 1 17.15 -6.98 -15.53
C MET A 1 16.87 -5.70 -14.75
N LYS A 2 15.84 -4.91 -15.10
CA LYS A 2 15.51 -3.70 -14.33
C LYS A 2 15.00 -4.16 -12.97
N GLU A 3 15.66 -3.75 -11.90
CA GLU A 3 15.15 -3.96 -10.54
C GLU A 3 13.81 -3.21 -10.43
N GLU A 4 12.73 -3.95 -10.25
CA GLU A 4 11.42 -3.35 -10.06
C GLU A 4 11.37 -2.80 -8.63
N LYS A 5 11.53 -1.48 -8.53
CA LYS A 5 11.52 -0.80 -7.24
C LYS A 5 10.10 -0.83 -6.67
N VAL A 6 10.00 -1.34 -5.44
CA VAL A 6 8.78 -1.31 -4.63
C VAL A 6 8.82 -0.07 -3.74
N VAL A 7 7.70 0.62 -3.62
CA VAL A 7 7.54 1.85 -2.84
C VAL A 7 6.29 1.78 -1.98
N SER A 8 6.31 2.50 -0.85
CA SER A 8 5.15 2.64 0.02
C SER A 8 3.99 3.32 -0.73
N PHE A 9 2.83 2.67 -0.74
CA PHE A 9 1.61 3.22 -1.31
C PHE A 9 0.83 4.00 -0.27
N LYS A 10 0.49 3.33 0.85
CA LYS A 10 -0.37 3.86 1.90
C LYS A 10 -0.24 3.02 3.17
N PHE A 11 -0.44 3.67 4.31
CA PHE A 11 -0.56 3.01 5.62
C PHE A 11 -2.03 2.94 6.02
N TYR A 12 -2.43 1.81 6.59
CA TYR A 12 -3.79 1.56 7.06
C TYR A 12 -3.79 1.28 8.56
N SER A 13 -4.79 1.80 9.25
CA SER A 13 -5.02 1.53 10.67
C SER A 13 -5.77 0.21 10.91
N SER A 14 -6.40 -0.37 9.88
CA SER A 14 -7.21 -1.58 9.94
C SER A 14 -6.83 -2.53 8.80
N MET A 15 -6.71 -3.83 9.12
CA MET A 15 -6.47 -4.88 8.10
C MET A 15 -7.61 -4.95 7.11
N ILE A 16 -8.85 -4.73 7.57
CA ILE A 16 -10.04 -4.78 6.72
C ILE A 16 -9.96 -3.71 5.63
N ASP A 17 -9.59 -2.47 6.00
CA ASP A 17 -9.48 -1.37 5.04
C ASP A 17 -8.34 -1.60 4.04
N ALA A 18 -7.21 -2.18 4.51
CA ALA A 18 -6.10 -2.57 3.66
C ALA A 18 -6.51 -3.66 2.66
N GLU A 19 -7.19 -4.71 3.13
CA GLU A 19 -7.64 -5.83 2.28
C GLU A 19 -8.61 -5.38 1.19
N VAL A 20 -9.56 -4.49 1.52
CA VAL A 20 -10.52 -3.94 0.54
C VAL A 20 -9.78 -3.21 -0.59
N GLU A 21 -8.87 -2.30 -0.27
CA GLU A 21 -8.11 -1.58 -1.30
C GLU A 21 -7.13 -2.49 -2.04
N ILE A 22 -6.53 -3.49 -1.38
CA ILE A 22 -5.71 -4.51 -2.02
C ILE A 22 -6.48 -5.30 -3.06
N ASP A 23 -7.70 -5.71 -2.75
CA ASP A 23 -8.55 -6.45 -3.68
C ASP A 23 -8.89 -5.58 -4.90
N VAL A 24 -9.19 -4.29 -4.68
CA VAL A 24 -9.38 -3.33 -5.79
C VAL A 24 -8.14 -3.22 -6.67
N LEU A 25 -6.95 -3.07 -6.08
CA LEU A 25 -5.68 -2.99 -6.82
C LEU A 25 -5.42 -4.29 -7.63
N LYS A 26 -5.52 -5.45 -6.98
CA LYS A 26 -5.27 -6.76 -7.61
C LYS A 26 -6.25 -7.07 -8.73
N ASN A 27 -7.54 -6.78 -8.53
CA ASN A 27 -8.58 -6.99 -9.55
C ASN A 27 -8.36 -6.11 -10.80
N ASN A 28 -7.58 -5.03 -10.68
CA ASN A 28 -7.21 -4.14 -11.77
C ASN A 28 -5.77 -4.37 -12.30
N GLY A 29 -5.17 -5.51 -11.92
CA GLY A 29 -3.85 -5.96 -12.38
C GLY A 29 -2.69 -5.15 -11.79
N ILE A 30 -2.86 -4.58 -10.61
CA ILE A 30 -1.80 -3.90 -9.87
C ILE A 30 -1.30 -4.85 -8.78
N ASP A 31 -0.04 -5.26 -8.89
CA ASP A 31 0.62 -6.05 -7.86
C ASP A 31 0.94 -5.17 -6.64
N CYS A 32 0.52 -5.65 -5.46
CA CYS A 32 0.72 -5.00 -4.19
C CYS A 32 1.17 -5.99 -3.13
N MET A 33 1.91 -5.49 -2.15
CA MET A 33 2.49 -6.26 -1.06
C MET A 33 2.09 -5.64 0.27
N LEU A 34 1.74 -6.48 1.23
CA LEU A 34 1.57 -6.07 2.61
C LEU A 34 2.92 -6.17 3.32
N ASN A 35 3.36 -5.05 3.89
CA ASN A 35 4.40 -5.03 4.89
C ASN A 35 3.72 -4.89 6.25
N ASP A 36 3.44 -6.03 6.87
CA ASP A 36 3.08 -6.08 8.28
C ASP A 36 4.37 -5.78 9.06
N ALA A 37 4.41 -4.65 9.76
CA ALA A 37 5.55 -4.19 10.55
C ALA A 37 5.85 -5.06 11.78
N THR A 38 5.64 -6.39 11.71
CA THR A 38 6.14 -7.37 12.69
C THR A 38 7.66 -7.53 12.64
N MET A 39 8.36 -6.91 11.69
CA MET A 39 9.81 -6.83 11.71
C MET A 39 10.30 -5.77 12.71
N VAL A 40 10.40 -6.18 13.98
CA VAL A 40 11.17 -5.52 15.03
C VAL A 40 12.61 -5.32 14.52
N GLY A 41 12.88 -4.16 13.94
CA GLY A 41 14.11 -3.89 13.19
C GLY A 41 14.54 -2.45 13.30
N VAL A 42 14.79 -1.98 14.53
CA VAL A 42 15.76 -0.93 14.88
C VAL A 42 15.85 0.24 13.88
N PHE A 43 14.74 0.89 13.57
CA PHE A 43 14.74 2.23 12.99
C PHE A 43 13.77 3.09 13.80
N PRO A 44 14.19 4.27 14.28
CA PRO A 44 13.26 5.21 14.91
C PRO A 44 12.37 5.76 13.79
N ILE A 45 11.22 5.11 13.57
CA ILE A 45 10.26 5.56 12.57
C ILE A 45 9.63 6.85 13.10
N PHE A 46 9.85 7.91 12.34
CA PHE A 46 9.40 9.26 12.62
C PHE A 46 7.89 9.35 12.35
N ASP A 47 7.15 9.98 13.26
CA ASP A 47 5.71 10.30 13.19
C ASP A 47 4.76 9.11 13.47
N ASP A 48 3.87 9.26 14.46
CA ASP A 48 2.85 8.26 14.84
C ASP A 48 1.90 7.89 13.69
N ARG A 49 1.92 8.66 12.59
CA ARG A 49 1.17 8.41 11.34
C ARG A 49 1.69 7.26 10.48
N GLU A 50 2.91 6.77 10.73
CA GLU A 50 3.48 5.59 10.04
C GLU A 50 3.31 4.30 10.86
N ARG A 51 2.42 4.29 11.86
CA ARG A 51 2.03 3.07 12.59
C ARG A 51 0.83 2.42 11.92
N GLY A 52 1.00 1.20 11.44
CA GLY A 52 -0.09 0.42 10.90
C GLY A 52 0.38 -0.63 9.91
N ILE A 53 -0.55 -1.03 9.05
CA ILE A 53 -0.33 -2.00 7.99
C ILE A 53 0.10 -1.21 6.75
N GLU A 54 1.33 -1.43 6.30
CA GLU A 54 1.85 -0.77 5.12
C GLU A 54 1.49 -1.58 3.88
N VAL A 55 0.87 -0.93 2.89
CA VAL A 55 0.73 -1.50 1.54
C VAL A 55 1.78 -0.85 0.66
N MET A 56 2.50 -1.68 -0.08
CA MET A 56 3.51 -1.28 -1.05
C MET A 56 3.10 -1.73 -2.45
N VAL A 57 3.52 -0.96 -3.46
CA VAL A 57 3.29 -1.26 -4.88
C VAL A 57 4.58 -1.03 -5.67
N PHE A 58 4.65 -1.52 -6.90
CA PHE A 58 5.74 -1.15 -7.79
C PHE A 58 5.67 0.35 -8.13
N GLU A 59 6.83 1.01 -8.16
CA GLU A 59 6.93 2.45 -8.43
C GLU A 59 6.26 2.85 -9.76
N LYS A 60 6.33 1.96 -10.76
CA LYS A 60 5.65 2.12 -12.06
C LYS A 60 4.12 2.18 -11.97
N ASP A 61 3.54 1.54 -10.95
CA ASP A 61 2.10 1.41 -10.77
C ASP A 61 1.55 2.36 -9.68
N LEU A 62 2.43 3.10 -8.99
CA LEU A 62 2.05 3.98 -7.88
C LEU A 62 0.98 5.01 -8.26
N GLU A 63 1.14 5.70 -9.38
CA GLU A 63 0.15 6.69 -9.82
C GLU A 63 -1.17 6.05 -10.21
N LYS A 64 -1.12 4.88 -10.85
CA LYS A 64 -2.32 4.13 -11.24
C LYS A 64 -3.07 3.63 -10.02
N ALA A 65 -2.36 3.12 -9.02
CA ALA A 65 -2.90 2.69 -7.73
C ALA A 65 -3.61 3.83 -7.00
N LYS A 66 -2.98 5.02 -6.95
CA LYS A 66 -3.57 6.20 -6.31
C LYS A 66 -4.88 6.62 -6.96
N LYS A 67 -4.89 6.71 -8.29
CA LYS A 67 -6.10 7.08 -9.05
C LYS A 67 -7.22 6.07 -8.85
N LEU A 68 -6.91 4.78 -8.94
CA LEU A 68 -7.91 3.73 -8.81
C LEU A 68 -8.57 3.72 -7.43
N VAL A 69 -7.78 3.85 -6.37
CA VAL A 69 -8.31 3.92 -5.00
C VAL A 69 -9.11 5.20 -4.80
N GLU A 70 -8.66 6.34 -5.32
CA GLU A 70 -9.42 7.59 -5.24
C GLU A 70 -10.76 7.51 -5.98
N GLU A 71 -10.80 6.86 -7.15
CA GLU A 71 -12.03 6.60 -7.91
C GLU A 71 -12.97 5.68 -7.13
N TYR A 72 -12.46 4.57 -6.58
CA TYR A 72 -13.24 3.66 -5.75
C TYR A 72 -13.92 4.39 -4.57
N HIS A 73 -13.18 5.23 -3.83
CA HIS A 73 -13.74 6.00 -2.70
C HIS A 73 -14.70 7.12 -3.10
N LYS A 74 -14.76 7.51 -4.37
CA LYS A 74 -15.76 8.48 -4.87
C LYS A 74 -17.07 7.80 -5.25
N GLU A 75 -17.05 6.51 -5.56
CA GLU A 75 -18.22 5.74 -5.98
C GLU A 75 -18.95 5.05 -4.82
N VAL A 76 -18.31 4.94 -3.65
CA VAL A 76 -18.86 4.36 -2.40
C VAL A 76 -19.29 5.47 -1.44
#